data_AF-B4HWF7-F1
#
_entry.id   AF-B4HWF7-F1
#
_cell.length_a   1.000
_cell.length_b   1.000
_cell.length_c   1.000
_cell.angle_alpha   90.00
_cell.angle_beta   90.00
_cell.angle_gamma   90.00
#
_symmetry.space_group_name_H-M   'P 1'
#
loop_
_entity.id
_entity.type
_entity.pdbx_description
1 polymer ?
#
loop_
_entity_poly.entity_id
_entity_poly.type
_entity_poly.pdbx_seq_one_letter_code
_entity_poly.pdbx_strand_id
1 'polypeptide(L)'
;MREKDMTMPPVTDWGVEQCRSLHIHIKSPPRLRVDPASVTLQRGDSLRVRCLSPGNDDIKRYAQLGYSWTRNGVLFQSDAATAMWEDLYPDGSILKINNIQKSAEYACLVSNSVRPVSRSVYINVIERNAVHVCPAESTYGVHWPTSAPGSPIITDCPRGFEGHLKRICEQRDTGNSTWLLPDFSGCVRDELLLIYNRFLALSAGFQQTNSSNILKACFEFTLQRRHSFLPGEASFLIDMLHELDTYLQLKGTQLEREMAAEIILRILDKVMQNAQSLNSQQQIKKLQQLTQSAALNRETIAASQLATSTSGSSQPLPGDSSTRGDDGSGSGVTAGEMSAAPAGSLQATRAGGGGGPGGGGGGGGASSILTVDEDTLSLDRLNSLRIYMTSVKTLPFNLRIYGEDLFSDQLYMDIGLSSRLLHIMANSTIFASVISYKNLKSFLPKTYYTRGSDPRDSDYVLASRIIQTWLFQSNRSNDNFREPLDLPFEAGHVEIIFQHESVPKKGDWVAVCGHDYKASFDSTWRSDLCITKHLMANITRCICPLSGTYVVMLTKRQPNATPHHAPRRPIFVIASCACCLLQCGSALLILVPIWCNRKCAVTFLKMQFCVSTSSVMLIYLLGFMKMLPASWHGHH
;
A
#
# COMPACT_ATOMS: atom_id res chain seq x y z
N MET A 1 -26.07 -5.26 11.68
CA MET A 1 -26.31 -6.06 12.89
C MET A 1 -25.01 -6.26 13.63
N ARG A 2 -24.93 -5.81 14.88
CA ARG A 2 -23.97 -6.30 15.87
C ARG A 2 -24.80 -6.76 17.05
N GLU A 3 -25.41 -7.93 16.90
CA GLU A 3 -26.04 -8.64 18.00
C GLU A 3 -24.92 -9.35 18.73
N LYS A 4 -24.65 -8.90 19.95
CA LYS A 4 -23.56 -9.42 20.77
C LYS A 4 -24.20 -10.12 21.95
N ASP A 5 -24.55 -11.38 21.78
CA ASP A 5 -24.85 -12.27 22.91
C ASP A 5 -23.52 -12.59 23.60
N MET A 6 -23.18 -11.78 24.59
CA MET A 6 -22.03 -12.02 25.43
C MET A 6 -22.50 -12.77 26.67
N THR A 7 -22.34 -14.08 26.68
CA THR A 7 -22.44 -14.89 27.90
C THR A 7 -21.28 -14.52 28.83
N MET A 8 -21.57 -13.79 29.91
CA MET A 8 -20.62 -13.60 31.01
C MET A 8 -20.50 -14.88 31.85
N PRO A 9 -19.37 -15.11 32.53
CA PRO A 9 -19.31 -16.13 33.58
C PRO A 9 -20.34 -15.82 34.68
N PRO A 10 -20.91 -16.86 35.33
CA PRO A 10 -21.93 -16.67 36.35
C PRO A 10 -21.38 -15.83 37.51
N VAL A 11 -22.16 -14.84 37.94
CA VAL A 11 -21.90 -14.11 39.19
C VAL A 11 -22.57 -14.91 40.30
N THR A 12 -21.78 -15.47 41.19
CA THR A 12 -22.27 -16.12 42.42
C THR A 12 -22.52 -15.06 43.48
N ASP A 13 -23.79 -14.78 43.75
CA ASP A 13 -24.24 -14.08 44.95
C ASP A 13 -25.16 -15.04 45.72
N TRP A 14 -24.81 -15.36 46.97
CA TRP A 14 -25.58 -16.24 47.87
C TRP A 14 -26.01 -17.63 47.32
N GLY A 15 -25.18 -18.27 46.49
CA GLY A 15 -25.35 -19.68 46.10
C GLY A 15 -26.45 -19.97 45.08
N VAL A 16 -26.98 -18.95 44.40
CA VAL A 16 -27.90 -19.12 43.26
C VAL A 16 -27.23 -18.61 41.98
N GLU A 17 -26.88 -19.52 41.08
CA GLU A 17 -26.47 -19.16 39.72
C GLU A 17 -27.70 -18.72 38.91
N GLN A 18 -27.80 -17.44 38.56
CA GLN A 18 -28.74 -16.97 37.55
C GLN A 18 -27.99 -16.56 36.27
N CYS A 19 -28.16 -17.36 35.22
CA CYS A 19 -27.79 -16.97 33.86
C CYS A 19 -28.77 -15.90 33.36
N ARG A 20 -28.51 -14.63 33.64
CA ARG A 20 -29.25 -13.51 33.04
C ARG A 20 -28.57 -13.06 31.75
N SER A 21 -29.25 -13.19 30.63
CA SER A 21 -28.85 -12.61 29.35
C SER A 21 -28.98 -11.08 29.42
N LEU A 22 -27.85 -10.36 29.43
CA LEU A 22 -27.82 -8.91 29.35
C LEU A 22 -27.90 -8.47 27.87
N HIS A 23 -29.01 -7.88 27.46
CA HIS A 23 -29.11 -7.29 26.12
C HIS A 23 -28.41 -5.94 26.08
N ILE A 24 -27.22 -5.89 25.46
CA ILE A 24 -26.46 -4.64 25.27
C ILE A 24 -26.80 -4.04 23.91
N HIS A 25 -27.52 -2.92 23.89
CA HIS A 25 -27.82 -2.20 22.65
C HIS A 25 -26.73 -1.16 22.35
N ILE A 26 -25.87 -1.44 21.36
CA ILE A 26 -24.81 -0.53 20.95
C ILE A 26 -25.40 0.57 20.05
N LYS A 27 -25.46 1.82 20.57
CA LYS A 27 -25.83 2.98 19.75
C LYS A 27 -24.75 3.25 18.70
N SER A 28 -25.13 3.31 17.42
CA SER A 28 -24.22 3.62 16.31
C SER A 28 -24.56 4.98 15.68
N PRO A 29 -23.60 5.65 15.00
CA PRO A 29 -23.90 6.84 14.22
C PRO A 29 -24.96 6.54 13.15
N PRO A 30 -25.83 7.51 12.79
CA PRO A 30 -26.86 7.30 11.78
C PRO A 30 -26.24 6.98 10.41
N ARG A 31 -26.87 6.12 9.62
CA ARG A 31 -26.54 5.95 8.20
C ARG A 31 -27.30 6.96 7.37
N LEU A 32 -26.63 7.72 6.51
CA LEU A 32 -27.23 8.73 5.64
C LEU A 32 -27.04 8.38 4.17
N ARG A 33 -28.08 8.60 3.38
CA ARG A 33 -28.08 8.57 1.93
C ARG A 33 -28.66 9.89 1.41
N VAL A 34 -27.94 10.55 0.51
CA VAL A 34 -28.42 11.74 -0.19
C VAL A 34 -28.63 11.40 -1.66
N ASP A 35 -29.78 11.79 -2.21
CA ASP A 35 -30.20 11.46 -3.56
C ASP A 35 -30.70 12.72 -4.30
N PRO A 36 -30.10 13.10 -5.43
CA PRO A 36 -28.91 12.48 -6.06
C PRO A 36 -27.61 12.80 -5.30
N ALA A 37 -26.55 12.00 -5.51
CA ALA A 37 -25.21 12.27 -4.96
C ALA A 37 -24.50 13.44 -5.67
N SER A 38 -24.75 13.60 -6.96
CA SER A 38 -24.41 14.81 -7.72
C SER A 38 -25.36 14.99 -8.89
N VAL A 39 -25.47 16.21 -9.40
CA VAL A 39 -26.27 16.49 -10.58
C VAL A 39 -25.66 17.63 -11.40
N THR A 40 -25.77 17.53 -12.72
CA THR A 40 -25.47 18.64 -13.62
C THR A 40 -26.78 19.20 -14.18
N LEU A 41 -26.96 20.52 -14.06
CA LEU A 41 -28.19 21.24 -14.42
C LEU A 41 -27.88 22.45 -15.29
N GLN A 42 -28.86 22.92 -16.05
CA GLN A 42 -28.75 24.18 -16.77
C GLN A 42 -29.09 25.35 -15.85
N ARG A 43 -28.53 26.52 -16.18
CA ARG A 43 -28.84 27.76 -15.45
C ARG A 43 -30.34 28.06 -15.45
N GLY A 44 -30.90 28.24 -14.26
CA GLY A 44 -32.31 28.50 -14.00
C GLY A 44 -33.13 27.27 -13.65
N ASP A 45 -32.57 26.06 -13.72
CA ASP A 45 -33.26 24.83 -13.33
C ASP A 45 -33.53 24.78 -11.82
N SER A 46 -34.48 23.95 -11.43
CA SER A 46 -34.82 23.68 -10.03
C SER A 46 -34.57 22.20 -9.70
N LEU A 47 -34.18 21.92 -8.45
CA LEU A 47 -33.82 20.58 -8.00
C LEU A 47 -34.52 20.25 -6.68
N ARG A 48 -34.87 18.97 -6.51
CA ARG A 48 -35.24 18.41 -5.21
C ARG A 48 -34.23 17.35 -4.81
N VAL A 49 -33.72 17.46 -3.59
CA VAL A 49 -32.72 16.56 -3.02
C VAL A 49 -33.32 15.89 -1.80
N ARG A 50 -33.24 14.56 -1.74
CA ARG A 50 -33.69 13.78 -0.58
C ARG A 50 -32.49 13.39 0.26
N CYS A 51 -32.60 13.59 1.56
CA CYS A 51 -31.71 13.02 2.55
C CYS A 51 -32.49 12.01 3.38
N LEU A 52 -32.07 10.75 3.33
CA LEU A 52 -32.75 9.63 3.97
C LEU A 52 -31.79 8.96 4.95
N SER A 53 -32.34 8.36 6.00
CA SER A 53 -31.57 7.61 6.99
C SER A 53 -31.92 6.12 7.00
N PRO A 54 -31.52 5.35 5.97
CA PRO A 54 -31.95 3.95 5.80
C PRO A 54 -31.34 3.01 6.85
N GLY A 55 -32.14 2.03 7.30
CA GLY A 55 -31.68 0.97 8.21
C GLY A 55 -31.48 1.40 9.66
N ASN A 56 -32.09 2.51 10.07
CA ASN A 56 -32.05 3.01 11.45
C ASN A 56 -33.22 2.50 12.32
N ASP A 57 -33.92 1.42 11.95
CA ASP A 57 -35.15 0.96 12.64
C ASP A 57 -34.97 0.74 14.15
N ASP A 58 -33.77 0.34 14.57
CA ASP A 58 -33.39 0.18 15.98
C ASP A 58 -33.18 1.53 16.70
N ILE A 59 -32.67 2.55 15.99
CA ILE A 59 -32.51 3.92 16.51
C ILE A 59 -33.88 4.61 16.62
N LYS A 60 -34.81 4.30 15.70
CA LYS A 60 -36.16 4.87 15.64
C LYS A 60 -37.01 4.57 16.87
N ARG A 61 -36.75 3.47 17.58
CA ARG A 61 -37.44 3.16 18.84
C ARG A 61 -37.00 4.02 20.02
N TYR A 62 -35.83 4.66 19.95
CA TYR A 62 -35.18 5.27 21.13
C TYR A 62 -34.67 6.70 20.92
N ALA A 63 -34.72 7.27 19.71
CA ALA A 63 -34.32 8.66 19.45
C ALA A 63 -34.96 9.25 18.18
N GLN A 64 -35.42 10.50 18.29
CA GLN A 64 -35.81 11.32 17.14
C GLN A 64 -34.54 11.87 16.45
N LEU A 65 -34.41 11.67 15.14
CA LEU A 65 -33.30 12.19 14.35
C LEU A 65 -33.63 13.61 13.88
N GLY A 66 -32.72 14.56 14.13
CA GLY A 66 -32.83 15.92 13.61
C GLY A 66 -32.10 16.08 12.29
N TYR A 67 -32.73 16.72 11.30
CA TYR A 67 -32.14 17.00 9.98
C TYR A 67 -31.89 18.50 9.83
N SER A 68 -30.74 18.85 9.27
CA SER A 68 -30.39 20.24 8.93
C SER A 68 -29.58 20.28 7.65
N TRP A 69 -29.54 21.44 6.99
CA TRP A 69 -28.84 21.60 5.72
C TRP A 69 -27.88 22.78 5.75
N THR A 70 -26.70 22.60 5.15
CA THR A 70 -25.73 23.67 4.90
C THR A 70 -25.52 23.85 3.40
N ARG A 71 -25.07 25.05 3.02
CA ARG A 71 -24.66 25.41 1.67
C ARG A 71 -23.20 25.87 1.73
N ASN A 72 -22.32 25.19 0.99
CA ASN A 72 -20.87 25.41 0.98
C ASN A 72 -20.27 25.44 2.41
N GLY A 73 -20.73 24.55 3.28
CA GLY A 73 -20.28 24.45 4.67
C GLY A 73 -20.93 25.44 5.65
N VAL A 74 -21.78 26.36 5.20
CA VAL A 74 -22.43 27.36 6.05
C VAL A 74 -23.93 27.07 6.16
N LEU A 75 -24.49 27.17 7.38
CA LEU A 75 -25.94 27.10 7.57
C LEU A 75 -26.59 28.28 6.82
N PHE A 76 -27.59 28.00 6.00
CA PHE A 76 -28.34 29.02 5.29
C PHE A 76 -29.76 29.09 5.84
N GLN A 77 -30.35 30.29 5.80
CA GLN A 77 -31.73 30.50 6.19
C GLN A 77 -32.64 29.93 5.10
N SER A 78 -33.64 29.14 5.50
CA SER A 78 -34.64 28.60 4.57
C SER A 78 -35.47 29.74 3.98
N ASP A 79 -35.60 29.72 2.65
CA ASP A 79 -36.39 30.67 1.88
C ASP A 79 -37.09 29.93 0.74
N ALA A 80 -38.41 30.03 0.69
CA ALA A 80 -39.24 29.35 -0.30
C ALA A 80 -38.93 29.80 -1.75
N ALA A 81 -38.43 31.02 -1.94
CA ALA A 81 -38.07 31.53 -3.25
C ALA A 81 -36.74 30.95 -3.78
N THR A 82 -35.81 30.61 -2.89
CA THR A 82 -34.44 30.20 -3.26
C THR A 82 -34.13 28.75 -2.86
N ALA A 83 -34.02 28.46 -1.57
CA ALA A 83 -33.77 27.12 -1.06
C ALA A 83 -34.47 26.91 0.28
N MET A 84 -35.29 25.88 0.37
CA MET A 84 -36.01 25.51 1.59
C MET A 84 -35.94 23.99 1.80
N TRP A 85 -35.90 23.55 3.05
CA TRP A 85 -36.01 22.12 3.37
C TRP A 85 -37.18 21.84 4.29
N GLU A 86 -37.74 20.65 4.15
CA GLU A 86 -38.84 20.12 4.94
C GLU A 86 -38.45 18.73 5.44
N ASP A 87 -38.92 18.34 6.62
CA ASP A 87 -38.70 16.99 7.13
C ASP A 87 -39.68 16.00 6.48
N LEU A 88 -39.16 14.86 6.04
CA LEU A 88 -39.93 13.73 5.53
C LEU A 88 -40.20 12.77 6.69
N TYR A 89 -41.47 12.66 7.10
CA TYR A 89 -41.88 11.69 8.13
C TYR A 89 -41.93 10.26 7.55
N PRO A 90 -41.43 9.22 8.25
CA PRO A 90 -40.74 9.26 9.55
C PRO A 90 -39.23 9.55 9.47
N ASP A 91 -38.58 9.36 8.31
CA ASP A 91 -37.12 9.40 8.20
C ASP A 91 -36.62 10.11 6.95
N GLY A 92 -36.35 11.41 7.07
CA GLY A 92 -35.57 12.13 6.10
C GLY A 92 -35.82 13.62 6.12
N SER A 93 -35.21 14.30 5.17
CA SER A 93 -35.50 15.68 4.83
C SER A 93 -35.42 15.86 3.32
N ILE A 94 -36.30 16.69 2.76
CA ILE A 94 -36.28 17.07 1.35
C ILE A 94 -35.87 18.53 1.23
N LEU A 95 -34.79 18.79 0.51
CA LEU A 95 -34.34 20.12 0.15
C LEU A 95 -34.88 20.46 -1.25
N LYS A 96 -35.62 21.56 -1.35
CA LYS A 96 -36.12 22.13 -2.59
C LYS A 96 -35.29 23.37 -2.92
N ILE A 97 -34.66 23.38 -4.09
CA ILE A 97 -33.82 24.48 -4.57
C ILE A 97 -34.42 24.98 -5.88
N ASN A 98 -34.74 26.27 -5.92
CA ASN A 98 -35.39 26.89 -7.05
C ASN A 98 -34.43 27.86 -7.77
N ASN A 99 -34.58 27.96 -9.10
CA ASN A 99 -33.88 28.94 -9.92
C ASN A 99 -32.35 28.95 -9.73
N ILE A 100 -31.71 27.80 -9.90
CA ILE A 100 -30.29 27.60 -9.59
C ILE A 100 -29.41 28.39 -10.59
N GLN A 101 -28.63 29.32 -10.06
CA GLN A 101 -27.77 30.22 -10.87
C GLN A 101 -26.29 29.81 -10.89
N LYS A 102 -25.79 29.17 -9.83
CA LYS A 102 -24.36 28.85 -9.64
C LYS A 102 -24.21 27.46 -9.03
N SER A 103 -23.12 26.79 -9.40
CA SER A 103 -22.70 25.54 -8.76
C SER A 103 -22.52 25.73 -7.26
N ALA A 104 -22.94 24.75 -6.47
CA ALA A 104 -22.86 24.79 -5.02
C ALA A 104 -22.87 23.37 -4.44
N GLU A 105 -22.29 23.21 -3.27
CA GLU A 105 -22.39 22.02 -2.44
C GLU A 105 -23.47 22.24 -1.39
N TYR A 106 -24.42 21.31 -1.28
CA TYR A 106 -25.37 21.28 -0.17
C TYR A 106 -25.13 20.03 0.66
N ALA A 107 -25.02 20.16 1.98
CA ALA A 107 -24.81 19.02 2.86
C ALA A 107 -26.00 18.84 3.81
N CYS A 108 -26.52 17.62 3.85
CA CYS A 108 -27.46 17.19 4.87
C CYS A 108 -26.67 16.75 6.11
N LEU A 109 -27.00 17.31 7.26
CA LEU A 109 -26.46 16.94 8.56
C LEU A 109 -27.55 16.31 9.40
N VAL A 110 -27.25 15.15 9.94
CA VAL A 110 -28.12 14.41 10.85
C VAL A 110 -27.35 14.11 12.11
N SER A 111 -27.95 14.40 13.25
CA SER A 111 -27.35 14.15 14.55
C SER A 111 -28.16 13.13 15.34
N ASN A 112 -27.45 12.32 16.12
CA ASN A 112 -28.02 11.51 17.20
C ASN A 112 -27.17 11.68 18.47
N SER A 113 -27.52 10.97 19.54
CA SER A 113 -26.80 11.04 20.82
C SER A 113 -25.36 10.48 20.80
N VAL A 114 -24.86 9.97 19.65
CA VAL A 114 -23.52 9.37 19.51
C VAL A 114 -22.60 10.33 18.76
N ARG A 115 -22.96 10.68 17.52
CA ARG A 115 -22.14 11.55 16.67
C ARG A 115 -22.98 12.14 15.51
N PRO A 116 -22.80 13.43 15.17
CA PRO A 116 -23.36 13.98 13.93
C PRO A 116 -22.67 13.40 12.69
N VAL A 117 -23.46 13.15 11.66
CA VAL A 117 -23.03 12.63 10.36
C VAL A 117 -23.55 13.54 9.27
N SER A 118 -22.76 13.74 8.22
CA SER A 118 -23.16 14.57 7.10
C SER A 118 -22.88 13.90 5.76
N ARG A 119 -23.71 14.22 4.76
CA ARG A 119 -23.54 13.80 3.37
C ARG A 119 -23.89 14.95 2.44
N SER A 120 -23.05 15.18 1.44
CA SER A 120 -23.20 16.27 0.48
C SER A 120 -23.80 15.81 -0.85
N VAL A 121 -24.55 16.72 -1.48
CA VAL A 121 -24.89 16.70 -2.91
C VAL A 121 -24.09 17.79 -3.62
N TYR A 122 -23.48 17.44 -4.74
CA TYR A 122 -22.76 18.39 -5.59
C TYR A 122 -23.62 18.82 -6.78
N ILE A 123 -23.92 20.11 -6.85
CA ILE A 123 -24.71 20.70 -7.94
C ILE A 123 -23.76 21.44 -8.87
N ASN A 124 -23.67 20.97 -10.10
CA ASN A 124 -22.89 21.59 -11.16
C ASN A 124 -23.83 22.31 -12.14
N VAL A 125 -23.62 23.61 -12.36
CA VAL A 125 -24.43 24.40 -13.27
C VAL A 125 -23.68 24.66 -14.56
N ILE A 126 -24.30 24.36 -15.70
CA ILE A 126 -23.79 24.65 -17.04
C ILE A 126 -24.66 25.70 -17.74
N GLU A 127 -24.05 26.46 -18.64
CA GLU A 127 -24.78 27.34 -19.55
C GLU A 127 -25.46 26.52 -20.65
N ARG A 128 -26.59 27.02 -21.19
CA ARG A 128 -27.39 26.29 -22.18
C ARG A 128 -26.64 25.95 -23.48
N ASN A 129 -25.61 26.73 -23.82
CA ASN A 129 -24.83 26.59 -25.05
C ASN A 129 -23.32 26.47 -24.78
N ALA A 130 -22.92 25.79 -23.69
CA ALA A 130 -21.51 25.64 -23.34
C ALA A 130 -20.76 24.82 -24.42
N VAL A 131 -19.69 25.41 -25.01
CA VAL A 131 -18.94 24.84 -26.15
C VAL A 131 -17.77 23.93 -25.71
N HIS A 132 -17.41 23.96 -24.42
CA HIS A 132 -16.28 23.21 -23.85
C HIS A 132 -16.75 22.22 -22.78
N VAL A 133 -17.65 21.30 -23.14
CA VAL A 133 -18.24 20.30 -22.22
C VAL A 133 -17.96 18.88 -22.66
N CYS A 134 -17.94 17.95 -21.71
CA CYS A 134 -18.03 16.54 -22.03
C CYS A 134 -19.48 16.18 -22.33
N PRO A 135 -19.80 15.59 -23.50
CA PRO A 135 -21.16 15.27 -23.88
C PRO A 135 -21.74 14.14 -23.01
N ALA A 136 -23.06 14.10 -22.92
CA ALA A 136 -23.75 13.00 -22.26
C ALA A 136 -23.46 11.67 -22.99
N GLU A 137 -23.14 10.62 -22.23
CA GLU A 137 -22.87 9.28 -22.76
C GLU A 137 -23.30 8.20 -21.79
N SER A 138 -23.63 7.02 -22.29
CA SER A 138 -23.95 5.85 -21.47
C SER A 138 -22.86 4.80 -21.65
N THR A 139 -21.98 4.67 -20.64
CA THR A 139 -20.83 3.76 -20.67
C THR A 139 -20.68 3.06 -19.32
N TYR A 140 -20.13 1.84 -19.33
CA TYR A 140 -19.98 1.00 -18.13
C TYR A 140 -21.29 0.74 -17.34
N GLY A 141 -22.44 0.76 -18.04
CA GLY A 141 -23.76 0.56 -17.42
C GLY A 141 -24.28 1.77 -16.64
N VAL A 142 -23.66 2.95 -16.80
CA VAL A 142 -24.01 4.20 -16.13
C VAL A 142 -24.28 5.29 -17.16
N HIS A 143 -25.26 6.16 -16.89
CA HIS A 143 -25.54 7.34 -17.72
C HIS A 143 -24.80 8.57 -17.16
N TRP A 144 -23.90 9.12 -17.96
CA TRP A 144 -23.15 10.33 -17.66
C TRP A 144 -23.84 11.53 -18.31
N PRO A 145 -24.28 12.54 -17.54
CA PRO A 145 -24.88 13.74 -18.10
C PRO A 145 -23.84 14.63 -18.77
N THR A 146 -24.26 15.57 -19.61
CA THR A 146 -23.36 16.60 -20.15
C THR A 146 -22.77 17.41 -19.00
N SER A 147 -21.44 17.53 -18.92
CA SER A 147 -20.76 18.15 -17.79
C SER A 147 -19.61 19.06 -18.21
N ALA A 148 -19.44 20.17 -17.48
CA ALA A 148 -18.29 21.05 -17.64
C ALA A 148 -17.02 20.43 -17.01
N PRO A 149 -15.82 20.79 -17.52
CA PRO A 149 -14.57 20.35 -16.92
C PRO A 149 -14.40 20.77 -15.47
N GLY A 150 -13.72 19.92 -14.69
CA GLY A 150 -13.33 20.24 -13.31
C GLY A 150 -13.84 19.23 -12.29
N SER A 151 -14.96 19.52 -11.62
CA SER A 151 -15.45 18.73 -10.49
C SER A 151 -15.84 17.31 -10.90
N PRO A 152 -15.64 16.32 -10.00
CA PRO A 152 -16.08 14.95 -10.27
C PRO A 152 -17.61 14.86 -10.25
N ILE A 153 -18.16 14.14 -11.22
CA ILE A 153 -19.57 13.74 -11.26
C ILE A 153 -19.69 12.41 -10.53
N ILE A 154 -20.53 12.38 -9.49
CA ILE A 154 -20.76 11.23 -8.60
C ILE A 154 -22.14 10.63 -8.91
N THR A 155 -22.20 9.33 -9.12
CA THR A 155 -23.43 8.59 -9.44
C THR A 155 -23.47 7.26 -8.70
N ASP A 156 -24.67 6.67 -8.59
CA ASP A 156 -24.85 5.34 -8.01
C ASP A 156 -24.14 4.27 -8.86
N CYS A 157 -23.63 3.24 -8.18
CA CYS A 157 -23.04 2.09 -8.85
C CYS A 157 -24.05 1.35 -9.76
N PRO A 158 -23.58 0.72 -10.86
CA PRO A 158 -24.45 -0.08 -11.71
C PRO A 158 -25.01 -1.29 -10.95
N ARG A 159 -26.03 -1.95 -11.52
CA ARG A 159 -26.69 -3.12 -10.89
C ARG A 159 -25.66 -4.20 -10.54
N GLY A 160 -25.82 -4.80 -9.34
CA GLY A 160 -24.92 -5.82 -8.79
C GLY A 160 -23.73 -5.26 -8.00
N PHE A 161 -23.73 -3.94 -7.77
CA PHE A 161 -22.74 -3.25 -6.97
C PHE A 161 -23.44 -2.31 -5.97
N GLU A 162 -22.84 -2.19 -4.79
CA GLU A 162 -23.20 -1.21 -3.78
C GLU A 162 -22.17 -0.07 -3.73
N GLY A 163 -22.63 1.15 -3.52
CA GLY A 163 -21.78 2.34 -3.33
C GLY A 163 -22.02 3.43 -4.37
N HIS A 164 -21.00 4.27 -4.58
CA HIS A 164 -21.02 5.32 -5.59
C HIS A 164 -19.72 5.30 -6.38
N LEU A 165 -19.80 5.62 -7.67
CA LEU A 165 -18.63 5.89 -8.51
C LEU A 165 -18.57 7.36 -8.88
N LYS A 166 -17.41 7.77 -9.37
CA LYS A 166 -17.19 9.12 -9.86
C LYS A 166 -16.49 9.14 -11.21
N ARG A 167 -16.65 10.22 -11.95
CA ARG A 167 -15.93 10.46 -13.21
C ARG A 167 -15.65 11.94 -13.40
N ILE A 168 -14.52 12.26 -14.00
CA ILE A 168 -14.07 13.63 -14.19
C ILE A 168 -14.08 13.98 -15.68
N CYS A 169 -14.66 15.14 -16.00
CA CYS A 169 -14.49 15.78 -17.30
C CYS A 169 -13.22 16.64 -17.23
N GLU A 170 -12.24 16.36 -18.09
CA GLU A 170 -10.98 17.10 -18.13
C GLU A 170 -10.96 18.05 -19.33
N GLN A 171 -10.43 19.26 -19.14
CA GLN A 171 -10.16 20.19 -20.22
C GLN A 171 -8.75 19.93 -20.77
N ARG A 172 -8.66 19.60 -22.06
CA ARG A 172 -7.37 19.49 -22.76
C ARG A 172 -6.98 20.84 -23.38
N ASP A 173 -5.67 21.05 -23.57
CA ASP A 173 -5.03 22.31 -24.02
C ASP A 173 -5.61 22.98 -25.29
N THR A 174 -6.46 22.29 -26.06
CA THR A 174 -7.07 22.78 -27.31
C THR A 174 -8.56 23.15 -27.18
N GLY A 175 -9.06 23.37 -25.96
CA GLY A 175 -10.48 23.66 -25.72
C GLY A 175 -11.40 22.44 -25.88
N ASN A 176 -10.87 21.25 -26.16
CA ASN A 176 -11.66 20.02 -26.20
C ASN A 176 -11.73 19.42 -24.80
N SER A 177 -12.95 19.17 -24.34
CA SER A 177 -13.23 18.52 -23.07
C SER A 177 -13.44 17.03 -23.28
N THR A 178 -12.76 16.19 -22.51
CA THR A 178 -12.85 14.74 -22.65
C THR A 178 -13.11 14.06 -21.32
N TRP A 179 -13.94 13.03 -21.34
CA TRP A 179 -14.16 12.20 -20.17
C TRP A 179 -12.92 11.38 -19.83
N LEU A 180 -12.46 11.47 -18.58
CA LEU A 180 -11.50 10.50 -18.03
C LEU A 180 -12.18 9.15 -17.77
N LEU A 181 -11.38 8.12 -17.50
CA LEU A 181 -11.92 6.84 -17.06
C LEU A 181 -12.73 7.03 -15.77
N PRO A 182 -13.91 6.39 -15.64
CA PRO A 182 -14.65 6.37 -14.39
C PRO A 182 -13.84 5.69 -13.28
N ASP A 183 -14.12 6.05 -12.04
CA ASP A 183 -13.49 5.50 -10.85
C ASP A 183 -14.49 4.67 -10.06
N PHE A 184 -14.38 3.35 -10.19
CA PHE A 184 -15.19 2.34 -9.50
C PHE A 184 -14.61 1.91 -8.15
N SER A 185 -13.58 2.58 -7.61
CA SER A 185 -13.01 2.23 -6.30
C SER A 185 -14.01 2.32 -5.14
N GLY A 186 -15.07 3.13 -5.30
CA GLY A 186 -16.20 3.24 -4.37
C GLY A 186 -17.36 2.26 -4.62
N CYS A 187 -17.25 1.38 -5.62
CA CYS A 187 -18.25 0.36 -5.93
C CYS A 187 -17.78 -1.02 -5.48
N VAL A 188 -18.57 -1.67 -4.62
CA VAL A 188 -18.28 -3.03 -4.14
C VAL A 188 -19.31 -3.98 -4.72
N ARG A 189 -18.85 -5.05 -5.36
CA ARG A 189 -19.72 -6.09 -5.92
C ARG A 189 -20.37 -6.91 -4.80
N ASP A 190 -21.66 -7.23 -4.95
CA ASP A 190 -22.45 -7.91 -3.92
C ASP A 190 -21.83 -9.22 -3.42
N GLU A 191 -21.24 -9.99 -4.35
CA GLU A 191 -20.52 -11.23 -4.05
C GLU A 191 -19.30 -11.00 -3.14
N LEU A 192 -18.48 -9.99 -3.46
CA LEU A 192 -17.30 -9.66 -2.67
C LEU A 192 -17.70 -9.06 -1.31
N LEU A 193 -18.78 -8.29 -1.26
CA LEU A 193 -19.36 -7.77 -0.02
C LEU A 193 -19.82 -8.91 0.91
N LEU A 194 -20.40 -9.98 0.36
CA LEU A 194 -20.75 -11.18 1.13
C LEU A 194 -19.52 -11.86 1.75
N ILE A 195 -18.43 -11.98 0.98
CA ILE A 195 -17.17 -12.55 1.49
C ILE A 195 -16.61 -11.64 2.60
N TYR A 196 -16.62 -10.33 2.41
CA TYR A 196 -16.17 -9.37 3.43
C TYR A 196 -16.99 -9.46 4.72
N ASN A 197 -18.31 -9.59 4.63
CA ASN A 197 -19.16 -9.76 5.80
C ASN A 197 -18.84 -11.04 6.58
N ARG A 198 -18.50 -12.13 5.89
CA ARG A 198 -18.03 -13.37 6.54
C ARG A 198 -16.68 -13.17 7.22
N PHE A 199 -15.77 -12.42 6.62
CA PHE A 199 -14.49 -12.04 7.24
C PHE A 199 -14.71 -11.18 8.49
N LEU A 200 -15.64 -10.22 8.47
CA LEU A 200 -16.00 -9.43 9.64
C LEU A 200 -16.57 -10.29 10.78
N ALA A 201 -17.37 -11.31 10.46
CA ALA A 201 -17.86 -12.26 11.45
C ALA A 201 -16.70 -13.05 12.07
N LEU A 202 -15.77 -13.55 11.26
CA LEU A 202 -14.56 -14.24 11.73
C LEU A 202 -13.70 -13.34 12.64
N SER A 203 -13.46 -12.09 12.24
CA SER A 203 -12.62 -11.16 13.01
C SER A 203 -13.26 -10.77 14.36
N ALA A 204 -14.59 -10.76 14.42
CA ALA A 204 -15.38 -10.58 15.63
C ALA A 204 -15.43 -11.82 16.55
N GLY A 205 -14.90 -12.97 16.10
CA GLY A 205 -14.82 -14.22 16.88
C GLY A 205 -15.94 -15.22 16.59
N PHE A 206 -16.81 -14.96 15.62
CA PHE A 206 -17.82 -15.94 15.19
C PHE A 206 -17.15 -17.06 14.37
N GLN A 207 -17.33 -18.31 14.81
CA GLN A 207 -16.75 -19.49 14.16
C GLN A 207 -17.61 -20.00 12.98
N GLN A 208 -18.16 -19.08 12.16
CA GLN A 208 -18.96 -19.45 10.99
C GLN A 208 -18.10 -19.80 9.76
N THR A 209 -16.86 -19.33 9.73
CA THR A 209 -15.90 -19.51 8.62
C THR A 209 -14.47 -19.51 9.17
N ASN A 210 -13.49 -19.71 8.30
CA ASN A 210 -12.06 -19.65 8.64
C ASN A 210 -11.28 -18.85 7.57
N SER A 211 -10.04 -18.50 7.88
CA SER A 211 -9.14 -17.72 7.02
C SER A 211 -8.98 -18.35 5.63
N SER A 212 -8.77 -19.67 5.55
CA SER A 212 -8.60 -20.42 4.31
C SER A 212 -9.81 -20.33 3.39
N ASN A 213 -11.03 -20.46 3.93
CA ASN A 213 -12.26 -20.34 3.16
C ASN A 213 -12.49 -18.93 2.62
N ILE A 214 -12.14 -17.90 3.39
CA ILE A 214 -12.18 -16.50 2.93
C ILE A 214 -11.20 -16.29 1.78
N LEU A 215 -9.95 -16.74 1.94
CA LEU A 215 -8.91 -16.61 0.92
C LEU A 215 -9.26 -17.37 -0.36
N LYS A 216 -9.80 -18.58 -0.24
CA LYS A 216 -10.30 -19.37 -1.38
C LYS A 216 -11.41 -18.64 -2.12
N ALA A 217 -12.39 -18.09 -1.40
CA ALA A 217 -13.48 -17.32 -2.01
C ALA A 217 -12.97 -16.05 -2.70
N CYS A 218 -12.01 -15.32 -2.10
CA CYS A 218 -11.36 -14.18 -2.75
C CYS A 218 -10.61 -14.58 -4.03
N PHE A 219 -9.95 -15.73 -4.03
CA PHE A 219 -9.24 -16.25 -5.19
C PHE A 219 -10.21 -16.65 -6.31
N GLU A 220 -11.28 -17.38 -5.99
CA GLU A 220 -12.34 -17.75 -6.94
C GLU A 220 -12.98 -16.51 -7.57
N PHE A 221 -13.34 -15.51 -6.75
CA PHE A 221 -13.83 -14.21 -7.22
C PHE A 221 -12.85 -13.56 -8.20
N THR A 222 -11.56 -13.53 -7.85
CA THR A 222 -10.52 -12.94 -8.70
C THR A 222 -10.38 -13.68 -10.04
N LEU A 223 -10.43 -15.02 -10.03
CA LEU A 223 -10.35 -15.82 -11.25
C LEU A 223 -11.50 -15.54 -12.20
N GLN A 224 -12.72 -15.36 -11.67
CA GLN A 224 -13.89 -15.00 -12.47
C GLN A 224 -13.76 -13.57 -13.05
N ARG A 225 -13.18 -12.64 -12.28
CA ARG A 225 -13.08 -11.21 -12.64
C ARG A 225 -11.83 -10.81 -13.41
N ARG A 226 -10.80 -11.65 -13.49
CA ARG A 226 -9.46 -11.30 -14.03
C ARG A 226 -9.48 -10.52 -15.35
N HIS A 227 -10.37 -10.86 -16.28
CA HIS A 227 -10.47 -10.21 -17.61
C HIS A 227 -11.53 -9.10 -17.69
N SER A 228 -12.30 -8.89 -16.63
CA SER A 228 -13.51 -8.04 -16.64
C SER A 228 -13.61 -7.06 -15.47
N PHE A 229 -12.49 -6.80 -14.77
CA PHE A 229 -12.42 -5.75 -13.76
C PHE A 229 -12.77 -4.39 -14.37
N LEU A 230 -13.65 -3.66 -13.68
CA LEU A 230 -13.92 -2.26 -13.97
C LEU A 230 -12.78 -1.37 -13.44
N PRO A 231 -12.57 -0.17 -14.01
CA PRO A 231 -11.56 0.78 -13.57
C PRO A 231 -11.55 1.05 -12.04
N GLY A 232 -10.58 0.49 -11.31
CA GLY A 232 -10.42 0.65 -9.87
C GLY A 232 -11.23 -0.30 -8.98
N GLU A 233 -12.01 -1.23 -9.55
CA GLU A 233 -12.85 -2.17 -8.79
C GLU A 233 -12.06 -3.04 -7.81
N ALA A 234 -10.83 -3.42 -8.14
CA ALA A 234 -10.02 -4.28 -7.28
C ALA A 234 -9.54 -3.57 -6.01
N SER A 235 -9.75 -2.25 -5.87
CA SER A 235 -9.39 -1.48 -4.67
C SER A 235 -9.91 -2.11 -3.38
N PHE A 236 -11.21 -2.47 -3.35
CA PHE A 236 -11.83 -3.04 -2.17
C PHE A 236 -11.28 -4.44 -1.83
N LEU A 237 -10.97 -5.24 -2.86
CA LEU A 237 -10.34 -6.55 -2.69
C LEU A 237 -8.94 -6.41 -2.07
N ILE A 238 -8.13 -5.46 -2.55
CA ILE A 238 -6.80 -5.19 -1.99
C ILE A 238 -6.89 -4.74 -0.53
N ASP A 239 -7.84 -3.86 -0.20
CA ASP A 239 -8.06 -3.41 1.17
C ASP A 239 -8.47 -4.56 2.09
N MET A 240 -9.40 -5.41 1.64
CA MET A 240 -9.81 -6.61 2.36
C MET A 240 -8.64 -7.59 2.58
N LEU A 241 -7.82 -7.84 1.57
CA LEU A 241 -6.65 -8.73 1.71
C LEU A 241 -5.62 -8.16 2.69
N HIS A 242 -5.45 -6.84 2.73
CA HIS A 242 -4.59 -6.18 3.71
C HIS A 242 -5.12 -6.33 5.14
N GLU A 243 -6.43 -6.16 5.35
CA GLU A 243 -7.07 -6.43 6.65
C GLU A 243 -6.92 -7.90 7.06
N LEU A 244 -7.06 -8.82 6.12
CA LEU A 244 -6.89 -10.26 6.34
C LEU A 244 -5.45 -10.64 6.68
N ASP A 245 -4.45 -10.13 5.95
CA ASP A 245 -3.03 -10.34 6.26
C ASP A 245 -2.70 -9.82 7.66
N THR A 246 -3.19 -8.63 8.02
CA THR A 246 -3.03 -8.06 9.36
C THR A 246 -3.65 -8.95 10.44
N TYR A 247 -4.86 -9.47 10.19
CA TYR A 247 -5.52 -10.41 11.10
C TYR A 247 -4.69 -11.69 11.30
N LEU A 248 -4.15 -12.26 10.22
CA LEU A 248 -3.33 -13.47 10.27
C LEU A 248 -1.98 -13.25 10.94
N GLN A 249 -1.38 -12.07 10.78
CA GLN A 249 -0.16 -11.70 11.51
C GLN A 249 -0.39 -11.64 13.02
N LEU A 250 -1.60 -11.24 13.47
CA LEU A 250 -1.91 -11.13 14.88
C LEU A 250 -2.42 -12.43 15.52
N LYS A 251 -3.24 -13.20 14.78
CA LYS A 251 -3.97 -14.36 15.32
C LYS A 251 -3.70 -15.67 14.60
N GLY A 252 -3.22 -15.62 13.37
CA GLY A 252 -2.96 -16.80 12.55
C GLY A 252 -1.72 -17.55 12.99
N THR A 253 -1.78 -18.88 12.85
CA THR A 253 -0.63 -19.76 13.00
C THR A 253 0.38 -19.56 11.88
N GLN A 254 1.60 -20.06 12.06
CA GLN A 254 2.67 -19.99 11.06
C GLN A 254 2.23 -20.60 9.71
N LEU A 255 1.66 -21.81 9.75
CA LEU A 255 1.16 -22.51 8.56
C LEU A 255 0.06 -21.73 7.82
N GLU A 256 -0.89 -21.15 8.55
CA GLU A 256 -1.96 -20.33 7.94
C GLU A 256 -1.40 -19.09 7.22
N ARG A 257 -0.34 -18.46 7.75
CA ARG A 257 0.30 -17.32 7.12
C ARG A 257 1.01 -17.69 5.81
N GLU A 258 1.62 -18.87 5.73
CA GLU A 258 2.29 -19.35 4.50
C GLU A 258 1.29 -19.60 3.38
N MET A 259 0.24 -20.34 3.70
CA MET A 259 -0.82 -20.65 2.73
C MET A 259 -1.51 -19.37 2.27
N ALA A 260 -1.78 -18.46 3.20
CA ALA A 260 -2.34 -17.16 2.87
C ALA A 260 -1.43 -16.36 1.95
N ALA A 261 -0.12 -16.35 2.23
CA ALA A 261 0.85 -15.68 1.39
C ALA A 261 0.84 -16.21 -0.05
N GLU A 262 0.79 -17.52 -0.24
CA GLU A 262 0.70 -18.11 -1.58
C GLU A 262 -0.58 -17.71 -2.32
N ILE A 263 -1.74 -17.80 -1.67
CA ILE A 263 -3.02 -17.42 -2.28
C ILE A 263 -3.06 -15.92 -2.58
N ILE A 264 -2.58 -15.07 -1.65
CA ILE A 264 -2.49 -13.62 -1.85
C ILE A 264 -1.63 -13.30 -3.07
N LEU A 265 -0.44 -13.88 -3.20
CA LEU A 265 0.43 -13.64 -4.36
C LEU A 265 -0.24 -14.00 -5.69
N ARG A 266 -1.03 -15.09 -5.73
CA ARG A 266 -1.80 -15.47 -6.93
C ARG A 266 -2.93 -14.49 -7.21
N ILE A 267 -3.63 -14.00 -6.19
CA ILE A 267 -4.65 -12.97 -6.36
C ILE A 267 -4.01 -11.70 -6.95
N LEU A 268 -2.90 -11.23 -6.37
CA LEU A 268 -2.18 -10.05 -6.84
C LEU A 268 -1.66 -10.22 -8.27
N ASP A 269 -1.19 -11.42 -8.65
CA ASP A 269 -0.79 -11.74 -10.02
C ASP A 269 -1.92 -11.51 -11.02
N LYS A 270 -3.14 -12.00 -10.72
CA LYS A 270 -4.31 -11.85 -11.59
C LYS A 270 -4.85 -10.42 -11.61
N VAL A 271 -4.81 -9.70 -10.48
CA VAL A 271 -5.15 -8.28 -10.42
C VAL A 271 -4.23 -7.47 -11.34
N MET A 272 -2.92 -7.73 -11.32
CA MET A 272 -1.94 -7.04 -12.16
C MET A 272 -1.97 -7.43 -13.64
N GLN A 273 -2.67 -8.49 -14.04
CA GLN A 273 -2.86 -8.84 -15.45
C GLN A 273 -3.86 -7.92 -16.16
N ASN A 274 -4.71 -7.22 -15.40
CA ASN A 274 -5.68 -6.29 -15.94
C ASN A 274 -5.31 -4.85 -15.57
N ALA A 275 -4.90 -4.06 -16.56
CA ALA A 275 -4.45 -2.68 -16.36
C ALA A 275 -5.54 -1.72 -15.81
N GLN A 276 -6.82 -2.12 -15.83
CA GLN A 276 -7.92 -1.33 -15.27
C GLN A 276 -8.26 -1.73 -13.83
N SER A 277 -7.72 -2.81 -13.29
CA SER A 277 -8.11 -3.31 -11.95
C SER A 277 -7.88 -2.28 -10.85
N LEU A 278 -6.81 -1.48 -10.95
CA LEU A 278 -6.43 -0.41 -10.04
C LEU A 278 -6.34 0.92 -10.78
N ASN A 279 -6.59 2.02 -10.07
CA ASN A 279 -6.63 3.37 -10.65
C ASN A 279 -6.06 4.47 -9.74
N SER A 280 -5.53 4.12 -8.57
CA SER A 280 -4.95 5.08 -7.62
C SER A 280 -3.58 4.64 -7.11
N GLN A 281 -2.68 5.60 -6.91
CA GLN A 281 -1.35 5.36 -6.34
C GLN A 281 -1.41 4.73 -4.94
N GLN A 282 -2.42 5.08 -4.14
CA GLN A 282 -2.60 4.50 -2.81
C GLN A 282 -2.89 2.99 -2.88
N GLN A 283 -3.64 2.54 -3.89
CA GLN A 283 -3.93 1.12 -4.09
C GLN A 283 -2.68 0.34 -4.49
N ILE A 284 -1.85 0.95 -5.37
CA ILE A 284 -0.59 0.37 -5.83
C ILE A 284 0.38 0.18 -4.66
N LYS A 285 0.48 1.19 -3.78
CA LYS A 285 1.27 1.11 -2.56
C LYS A 285 0.83 -0.05 -1.66
N LYS A 286 -0.48 -0.21 -1.43
CA LYS A 286 -1.02 -1.33 -0.64
C LYS A 286 -0.74 -2.69 -1.31
N LEU A 287 -0.85 -2.78 -2.63
CA LEU A 287 -0.52 -3.99 -3.38
C LEU A 287 0.95 -4.40 -3.19
N GLN A 288 1.88 -3.45 -3.22
CA GLN A 288 3.30 -3.74 -3.01
C GLN A 288 3.61 -4.13 -1.57
N GLN A 289 2.96 -3.47 -0.60
CA GLN A 289 3.06 -3.86 0.82
C GLN A 289 2.56 -5.29 1.05
N LEU A 290 1.42 -5.66 0.46
CA LEU A 290 0.91 -7.04 0.49
C LEU A 290 1.87 -8.02 -0.19
N THR A 291 2.44 -7.65 -1.35
CA THR A 291 3.40 -8.49 -2.07
C THR A 291 4.65 -8.74 -1.22
N GLN A 292 5.17 -7.69 -0.56
CA GLN A 292 6.31 -7.77 0.34
C GLN A 292 6.01 -8.63 1.57
N SER A 293 4.86 -8.42 2.23
CA SER A 293 4.42 -9.21 3.39
C SER A 293 4.24 -10.68 3.04
N ALA A 294 3.61 -10.98 1.91
CA ALA A 294 3.42 -12.35 1.44
C ALA A 294 4.74 -13.01 1.04
N ALA A 295 5.63 -12.30 0.33
CA ALA A 295 6.97 -12.81 0.00
C ALA A 295 7.76 -13.19 1.26
N LEU A 296 7.69 -12.36 2.31
CA LEU A 296 8.33 -12.62 3.60
C LEU A 296 7.79 -13.87 4.30
N ASN A 297 6.46 -14.00 4.35
CA ASN A 297 5.80 -15.16 4.95
C ASN A 297 6.13 -16.46 4.18
N ARG A 298 6.34 -16.38 2.87
CA ARG A 298 6.64 -17.56 2.04
C ARG A 298 8.00 -18.21 2.35
N GLU A 299 9.07 -17.46 2.64
CA GLU A 299 10.37 -18.11 2.91
C GLU A 299 11.00 -17.96 4.30
N THR A 300 10.52 -17.05 5.17
CA THR A 300 10.96 -17.12 6.58
C THR A 300 10.66 -18.48 7.20
N ILE A 301 9.71 -19.21 6.61
CA ILE A 301 9.25 -20.50 7.10
C ILE A 301 9.90 -21.69 6.37
N ALA A 302 10.20 -21.57 5.07
CA ALA A 302 11.07 -22.54 4.37
C ALA A 302 12.47 -22.64 5.04
N ALA A 303 13.01 -21.51 5.52
CA ALA A 303 14.25 -21.48 6.30
C ALA A 303 14.11 -22.12 7.70
N SER A 304 12.90 -22.09 8.29
CA SER A 304 12.65 -22.70 9.60
C SER A 304 12.56 -24.23 9.56
N GLN A 305 12.06 -24.81 8.45
CA GLN A 305 11.95 -26.27 8.28
C GLN A 305 13.32 -26.96 8.08
N LEU A 306 14.30 -26.28 7.46
CA LEU A 306 15.67 -26.79 7.37
C LEU A 306 16.42 -26.78 8.72
N ALA A 307 16.01 -25.94 9.67
CA ALA A 307 16.65 -25.82 10.98
C ALA A 307 16.12 -26.84 12.00
N THR A 308 14.90 -27.36 11.83
CA THR A 308 14.34 -28.43 12.66
C THR A 308 14.75 -29.83 12.18
N SER A 309 15.04 -30.00 10.89
CA SER A 309 15.55 -31.28 10.34
C SER A 309 17.01 -31.57 10.71
N THR A 310 17.77 -30.58 11.18
CA THR A 310 19.17 -30.73 11.63
C THR A 310 19.32 -30.95 13.15
N SER A 311 18.24 -30.78 13.93
CA SER A 311 18.25 -30.97 15.40
C SER A 311 17.77 -32.35 15.86
N GLY A 312 17.57 -33.31 14.95
CA GLY A 312 16.90 -34.58 15.24
C GLY A 312 17.56 -35.82 14.67
N SER A 313 18.87 -36.05 14.89
CA SER A 313 19.45 -37.41 14.95
C SER A 313 20.92 -37.40 15.35
N SER A 314 21.21 -37.51 16.65
CA SER A 314 22.46 -38.12 17.13
C SER A 314 22.32 -38.49 18.61
N GLN A 315 21.73 -39.65 18.90
CA GLN A 315 22.00 -40.39 20.13
C GLN A 315 22.76 -41.67 19.76
N PRO A 316 23.92 -41.95 20.38
CA PRO A 316 24.65 -43.19 20.15
C PRO A 316 24.09 -44.30 21.06
N LEU A 317 23.90 -45.49 20.48
CA LEU A 317 23.74 -46.74 21.24
C LEU A 317 25.08 -47.50 21.22
N PRO A 318 25.45 -48.19 22.33
CA PRO A 318 26.75 -48.82 22.48
C PRO A 318 26.84 -50.12 21.67
N GLY A 319 28.07 -50.43 21.27
CA GLY A 319 28.37 -51.42 20.23
C GLY A 319 28.14 -52.88 20.59
N ASP A 320 28.21 -53.69 19.55
CA ASP A 320 28.81 -55.02 19.66
C ASP A 320 29.52 -55.41 18.36
N SER A 321 30.48 -56.30 18.55
CA SER A 321 31.56 -56.73 17.68
C SER A 321 31.15 -57.60 16.48
N SER A 322 32.01 -57.59 15.44
CA SER A 322 32.54 -58.75 14.67
C SER A 322 32.57 -58.60 13.13
N THR A 323 33.81 -58.42 12.64
CA THR A 323 34.52 -59.17 11.57
C THR A 323 33.99 -59.33 10.14
N ARG A 324 34.94 -59.06 9.20
CA ARG A 324 35.16 -59.58 7.82
C ARG A 324 34.20 -59.06 6.74
N GLY A 325 34.62 -58.66 5.55
CA GLY A 325 35.88 -58.75 4.80
C GLY A 325 35.53 -58.75 3.30
N ASP A 326 36.41 -58.20 2.45
CA ASP A 326 36.47 -58.38 0.98
C ASP A 326 35.29 -57.86 0.12
N ASP A 327 35.43 -57.41 -1.12
CA ASP A 327 36.56 -56.99 -1.97
C ASP A 327 35.94 -56.39 -3.26
N GLY A 328 36.73 -55.63 -4.03
CA GLY A 328 36.70 -55.71 -5.50
C GLY A 328 35.64 -54.98 -6.34
N SER A 329 36.02 -53.77 -6.81
CA SER A 329 36.21 -53.37 -8.22
C SER A 329 35.24 -53.72 -9.37
N GLY A 330 35.05 -52.73 -10.26
CA GLY A 330 34.88 -52.93 -11.72
C GLY A 330 33.65 -52.23 -12.32
N SER A 331 33.70 -50.97 -12.76
CA SER A 331 34.25 -50.46 -14.03
C SER A 331 33.39 -50.74 -15.28
N GLY A 332 32.83 -49.67 -15.86
CA GLY A 332 32.70 -49.46 -17.31
C GLY A 332 31.35 -49.80 -17.97
N VAL A 333 30.91 -49.21 -19.08
CA VAL A 333 31.36 -48.13 -19.99
C VAL A 333 30.21 -47.93 -21.03
N THR A 334 30.07 -46.72 -21.61
CA THR A 334 29.38 -46.31 -22.88
C THR A 334 27.85 -46.42 -23.00
N ALA A 335 27.05 -45.43 -23.41
CA ALA A 335 27.06 -44.39 -24.48
C ALA A 335 26.20 -44.77 -25.71
N GLY A 336 25.37 -43.83 -26.19
CA GLY A 336 24.67 -43.84 -27.49
C GLY A 336 23.14 -43.67 -27.37
N GLU A 337 22.54 -42.47 -27.41
CA GLU A 337 22.15 -41.59 -28.54
C GLU A 337 20.81 -41.91 -29.26
N MET A 338 20.05 -40.82 -29.50
CA MET A 338 19.03 -40.56 -30.54
C MET A 338 17.53 -40.90 -30.35
N SER A 339 16.77 -39.81 -30.12
CA SER A 339 15.57 -39.32 -30.83
C SER A 339 14.52 -40.27 -31.41
N ALA A 340 13.25 -40.07 -31.01
CA ALA A 340 12.15 -39.57 -31.87
C ALA A 340 10.76 -39.86 -31.25
N ALA A 341 9.90 -38.83 -31.16
CA ALA A 341 8.43 -38.93 -31.10
C ALA A 341 7.89 -39.20 -32.53
N PRO A 342 6.56 -39.35 -32.84
CA PRO A 342 5.38 -39.00 -32.03
C PRO A 342 4.08 -39.85 -32.21
N ALA A 343 3.02 -39.38 -31.54
CA ALA A 343 1.59 -39.38 -31.94
C ALA A 343 0.68 -40.59 -31.65
N GLY A 344 -0.50 -40.29 -31.06
CA GLY A 344 -1.76 -40.92 -31.47
C GLY A 344 -2.81 -41.22 -30.38
N SER A 345 -3.99 -40.59 -30.52
CA SER A 345 -5.34 -41.06 -30.13
C SER A 345 -5.79 -40.93 -28.65
N LEU A 346 -6.71 -40.02 -28.30
CA LEU A 346 -8.19 -40.12 -28.37
C LEU A 346 -8.79 -41.36 -27.65
N GLN A 347 -9.53 -41.12 -26.55
CA GLN A 347 -10.91 -41.63 -26.42
C GLN A 347 -11.68 -41.01 -25.25
N ALA A 348 -12.95 -40.70 -25.52
CA ALA A 348 -13.96 -40.21 -24.59
C ALA A 348 -14.88 -41.36 -24.17
N THR A 349 -15.42 -41.31 -22.94
CA THR A 349 -16.66 -42.05 -22.60
C THR A 349 -17.45 -41.39 -21.46
N ARG A 350 -18.73 -41.12 -21.77
CA ARG A 350 -19.97 -41.00 -20.96
C ARG A 350 -20.09 -42.05 -19.83
N ALA A 351 -21.00 -42.04 -18.86
CA ALA A 351 -22.07 -41.18 -18.31
C ALA A 351 -22.68 -41.95 -17.10
N GLY A 352 -23.54 -41.31 -16.28
CA GLY A 352 -24.57 -42.02 -15.49
C GLY A 352 -24.79 -41.45 -14.09
N GLY A 353 -26.05 -41.11 -13.76
CA GLY A 353 -26.45 -40.53 -12.47
C GLY A 353 -27.52 -41.33 -11.72
N GLY A 354 -27.98 -40.78 -10.59
CA GLY A 354 -29.30 -41.06 -9.98
C GLY A 354 -29.34 -41.33 -8.47
N GLY A 355 -30.10 -40.50 -7.73
CA GLY A 355 -30.96 -40.90 -6.58
C GLY A 355 -30.42 -40.79 -5.13
N GLY A 356 -31.06 -39.95 -4.28
CA GLY A 356 -31.01 -40.02 -2.80
C GLY A 356 -32.19 -40.81 -2.20
N PRO A 357 -32.63 -40.66 -0.92
CA PRO A 357 -32.09 -39.89 0.23
C PRO A 357 -32.11 -40.66 1.61
N GLY A 358 -31.60 -40.06 2.70
CA GLY A 358 -32.05 -40.35 4.09
C GLY A 358 -31.02 -40.49 5.24
N GLY A 359 -30.99 -39.48 6.14
CA GLY A 359 -30.99 -39.57 7.62
C GLY A 359 -29.84 -40.20 8.44
N GLY A 360 -29.29 -39.43 9.39
CA GLY A 360 -28.63 -39.96 10.60
C GLY A 360 -27.40 -39.17 11.08
N GLY A 361 -27.50 -38.50 12.23
CA GLY A 361 -26.44 -37.65 12.79
C GLY A 361 -25.30 -38.41 13.50
N GLY A 362 -24.19 -37.70 13.71
CA GLY A 362 -23.07 -38.12 14.53
C GLY A 362 -21.97 -37.06 14.53
N GLY A 363 -21.76 -36.40 15.66
CA GLY A 363 -20.72 -35.40 15.83
C GLY A 363 -19.32 -35.99 15.70
N GLY A 364 -18.44 -35.22 15.05
CA GLY A 364 -17.02 -35.50 14.97
C GLY A 364 -16.33 -34.23 14.50
N GLY A 365 -15.59 -33.59 15.41
CA GLY A 365 -14.72 -32.47 15.09
C GLY A 365 -13.68 -32.92 14.07
N ALA A 366 -13.86 -32.51 12.82
CA ALA A 366 -12.87 -32.69 11.78
C ALA A 366 -12.09 -31.38 11.65
N SER A 367 -10.84 -31.42 12.11
CA SER A 367 -9.77 -30.56 11.63
C SER A 367 -9.76 -30.63 10.10
N SER A 368 -10.36 -29.63 9.44
CA SER A 368 -10.34 -29.51 7.98
C SER A 368 -8.94 -29.10 7.53
N ILE A 369 -8.09 -30.11 7.39
CA ILE A 369 -6.85 -30.06 6.63
C ILE A 369 -7.20 -29.72 5.17
N LEU A 370 -6.37 -28.89 4.54
CA LEU A 370 -6.62 -28.39 3.20
C LEU A 370 -6.58 -29.52 2.19
N THR A 371 -7.69 -29.70 1.49
CA THR A 371 -7.69 -30.26 0.15
C THR A 371 -8.10 -29.16 -0.82
N VAL A 372 -7.23 -28.16 -0.95
CA VAL A 372 -7.17 -27.38 -2.18
C VAL A 372 -6.24 -28.18 -3.08
N ASP A 373 -6.76 -28.72 -4.18
CA ASP A 373 -6.04 -29.58 -5.12
C ASP A 373 -4.62 -29.06 -5.35
N GLU A 374 -3.63 -29.80 -4.82
CA GLU A 374 -2.21 -29.45 -4.85
C GLU A 374 -1.75 -29.26 -6.30
N ASP A 375 -2.39 -29.94 -7.25
CA ASP A 375 -2.18 -29.83 -8.70
C ASP A 375 -2.63 -28.50 -9.32
N THR A 376 -3.54 -27.75 -8.68
CA THR A 376 -3.93 -26.39 -9.12
C THR A 376 -3.02 -25.29 -8.55
N LEU A 377 -2.30 -25.60 -7.48
CA LEU A 377 -1.30 -24.72 -6.87
C LEU A 377 0.11 -25.02 -7.41
N SER A 378 0.46 -26.24 -7.76
CA SER A 378 1.86 -26.62 -7.99
C SER A 378 2.49 -26.26 -9.35
N LEU A 379 1.80 -25.61 -10.30
CA LEU A 379 2.35 -25.46 -11.67
C LEU A 379 2.36 -24.07 -12.35
N ASP A 380 1.76 -23.03 -11.78
CA ASP A 380 1.67 -21.73 -12.48
C ASP A 380 2.65 -20.70 -11.90
N ARG A 381 3.77 -20.50 -12.60
CA ARG A 381 4.72 -19.41 -12.33
C ARG A 381 3.95 -18.08 -12.37
N LEU A 382 4.11 -17.21 -11.35
CA LEU A 382 3.46 -15.89 -11.34
C LEU A 382 3.84 -15.11 -12.62
N ASN A 383 2.88 -14.52 -13.32
CA ASN A 383 3.11 -13.92 -14.65
C ASN A 383 3.43 -12.42 -14.57
N SER A 384 2.85 -11.74 -13.58
CA SER A 384 2.97 -10.29 -13.39
C SER A 384 4.12 -9.89 -12.48
N LEU A 385 4.67 -10.84 -11.71
CA LEU A 385 5.72 -10.58 -10.73
C LEU A 385 6.68 -11.76 -10.60
N ARG A 386 7.93 -11.46 -10.24
CA ARG A 386 8.99 -12.41 -9.90
C ARG A 386 9.49 -12.06 -8.51
N ILE A 387 9.54 -13.04 -7.62
CA ILE A 387 10.08 -12.89 -6.27
C ILE A 387 11.28 -13.81 -6.15
N TYR A 388 12.38 -13.26 -5.67
CA TYR A 388 13.55 -13.99 -5.27
C TYR A 388 13.85 -13.63 -3.82
N MET A 389 14.02 -14.64 -2.95
CA MET A 389 14.42 -14.42 -1.57
C MET A 389 15.54 -15.39 -1.21
N THR A 390 16.48 -14.94 -0.39
CA THR A 390 17.60 -15.77 0.09
C THR A 390 18.07 -15.27 1.44
N SER A 391 18.57 -16.17 2.28
CA SER A 391 19.29 -15.79 3.50
C SER A 391 20.72 -15.34 3.18
N VAL A 392 21.18 -14.33 3.90
CA VAL A 392 22.56 -13.84 3.89
C VAL A 392 23.36 -14.71 4.87
N LYS A 393 24.12 -15.67 4.34
CA LYS A 393 24.84 -16.67 5.15
C LYS A 393 26.18 -16.15 5.70
N THR A 394 26.88 -15.33 4.92
CA THR A 394 28.24 -14.83 5.23
C THR A 394 28.44 -13.44 4.64
N LEU A 395 29.36 -12.65 5.21
CA LEU A 395 29.82 -11.39 4.62
C LEU A 395 31.29 -11.49 4.17
N PRO A 396 31.67 -10.92 3.02
CA PRO A 396 30.82 -10.20 2.06
C PRO A 396 29.80 -11.13 1.36
N PHE A 397 28.66 -10.57 0.96
CA PHE A 397 27.57 -11.29 0.31
C PHE A 397 27.32 -10.73 -1.08
N ASN A 398 27.20 -11.62 -2.07
CA ASN A 398 26.93 -11.27 -3.46
C ASN A 398 25.72 -12.04 -3.97
N LEU A 399 24.77 -11.35 -4.57
CA LEU A 399 23.61 -11.92 -5.25
C LEU A 399 23.54 -11.41 -6.68
N ARG A 400 23.25 -12.34 -7.60
CA ARG A 400 23.22 -12.10 -9.04
C ARG A 400 21.97 -12.74 -9.64
N ILE A 401 21.15 -11.95 -10.30
CA ILE A 401 19.90 -12.39 -10.93
C ILE A 401 19.90 -11.90 -12.38
N TYR A 402 19.62 -12.80 -13.32
CA TYR A 402 19.72 -12.55 -14.76
C TYR A 402 18.52 -13.08 -15.54
N GLY A 403 18.30 -12.53 -16.73
CA GLY A 403 17.48 -13.16 -17.76
C GLY A 403 16.00 -13.26 -17.39
N GLU A 404 15.39 -14.42 -17.67
CA GLU A 404 13.95 -14.67 -17.50
C GLU A 404 13.45 -14.55 -16.05
N ASP A 405 14.36 -14.64 -15.08
CA ASP A 405 14.04 -14.51 -13.65
C ASP A 405 13.76 -13.07 -13.22
N LEU A 406 14.17 -12.10 -14.04
CA LEU A 406 13.93 -10.68 -13.82
C LEU A 406 13.30 -9.99 -15.03
N PHE A 407 12.56 -10.73 -15.85
CA PHE A 407 11.95 -10.23 -17.09
C PHE A 407 12.97 -9.55 -18.02
N SER A 408 14.12 -10.18 -18.21
CA SER A 408 15.25 -9.73 -19.04
C SER A 408 16.09 -8.58 -18.47
N ASP A 409 15.70 -8.00 -17.32
CA ASP A 409 16.54 -7.08 -16.56
C ASP A 409 17.66 -7.87 -15.83
N GLN A 410 18.66 -7.18 -15.29
CA GLN A 410 19.72 -7.81 -14.49
C GLN A 410 19.92 -7.08 -13.18
N LEU A 411 20.18 -7.83 -12.12
CA LEU A 411 20.44 -7.28 -10.79
C LEU A 411 21.66 -7.93 -10.15
N TYR A 412 22.53 -7.09 -9.63
CA TYR A 412 23.69 -7.44 -8.85
C TYR A 412 23.56 -6.73 -7.50
N MET A 413 23.58 -7.47 -6.41
CA MET A 413 23.56 -6.94 -5.06
C MET A 413 24.87 -7.32 -4.37
N ASP A 414 25.58 -6.34 -3.86
CA ASP A 414 26.84 -6.51 -3.15
C ASP A 414 26.72 -5.89 -1.76
N ILE A 415 26.97 -6.71 -0.74
CA ILE A 415 26.97 -6.32 0.67
C ILE A 415 28.37 -6.59 1.22
N GLY A 416 29.06 -5.52 1.57
CA GLY A 416 30.40 -5.56 2.13
C GLY A 416 30.44 -6.02 3.59
N LEU A 417 31.64 -6.01 4.16
CA LEU A 417 31.85 -6.24 5.58
C LEU A 417 31.29 -5.05 6.38
N SER A 418 30.26 -5.31 7.18
CA SER A 418 29.64 -4.31 8.05
C SER A 418 29.56 -4.85 9.47
N SER A 419 30.15 -4.12 10.43
CA SER A 419 30.11 -4.47 11.86
C SER A 419 28.68 -4.54 12.40
N ARG A 420 27.80 -3.65 11.93
CA ARG A 420 26.37 -3.67 12.25
C ARG A 420 25.71 -4.96 11.78
N LEU A 421 25.98 -5.39 10.55
CA LEU A 421 25.40 -6.62 10.01
C LEU A 421 25.97 -7.87 10.68
N LEU A 422 27.28 -7.90 10.96
CA LEU A 422 27.92 -8.98 11.73
C LEU A 422 27.27 -9.17 13.10
N HIS A 423 27.00 -8.07 13.81
CA HIS A 423 26.31 -8.12 15.10
C HIS A 423 24.87 -8.63 14.99
N ILE A 424 24.15 -8.28 13.92
CA ILE A 424 22.78 -8.76 13.67
C ILE A 424 22.81 -10.26 13.33
N MET A 425 23.70 -10.68 12.43
CA MET A 425 23.85 -12.08 12.02
C MET A 425 24.26 -13.02 13.16
N ALA A 426 24.85 -12.50 14.23
CA ALA A 426 25.17 -13.29 15.43
C ALA A 426 23.92 -13.81 16.15
N ASN A 427 22.82 -13.05 16.12
CA ASN A 427 21.60 -13.34 16.88
C ASN A 427 20.35 -13.53 16.00
N SER A 428 20.44 -13.29 14.70
CA SER A 428 19.29 -13.27 13.79
C SER A 428 19.72 -13.64 12.38
N THR A 429 18.75 -14.06 11.57
CA THR A 429 18.99 -14.32 10.15
C THR A 429 18.61 -13.09 9.34
N ILE A 430 19.42 -12.73 8.35
CA ILE A 430 19.14 -11.64 7.43
C ILE A 430 18.65 -12.25 6.12
N PHE A 431 17.55 -11.74 5.58
CA PHE A 431 17.01 -12.14 4.28
C PHE A 431 17.12 -10.98 3.30
N ALA A 432 17.64 -11.27 2.11
CA ALA A 432 17.60 -10.39 0.96
C ALA A 432 16.43 -10.80 0.05
N SER A 433 15.56 -9.84 -0.23
CA SER A 433 14.40 -10.02 -1.11
C SER A 433 14.52 -9.11 -2.33
N VAL A 434 14.21 -9.66 -3.50
CA VAL A 434 14.13 -8.95 -4.78
C VAL A 434 12.77 -9.24 -5.40
N ILE A 435 12.02 -8.19 -5.72
CA ILE A 435 10.70 -8.30 -6.36
C ILE A 435 10.75 -7.49 -7.66
N SER A 436 10.51 -8.16 -8.79
CA SER A 436 10.40 -7.50 -10.10
C SER A 436 8.95 -7.55 -10.58
N TYR A 437 8.42 -6.40 -10.97
CA TYR A 437 7.07 -6.28 -11.46
C TYR A 437 7.04 -6.05 -12.98
N LYS A 438 6.32 -6.91 -13.69
CA LYS A 438 6.18 -6.83 -15.15
C LYS A 438 5.28 -5.68 -15.58
N ASN A 439 4.11 -5.57 -14.94
CA ASN A 439 3.02 -4.69 -15.39
C ASN A 439 2.72 -3.52 -14.44
N LEU A 440 3.48 -3.33 -13.35
CA LEU A 440 3.14 -2.31 -12.34
C LEU A 440 3.12 -0.88 -12.92
N LYS A 441 3.99 -0.60 -13.91
CA LYS A 441 4.04 0.67 -14.64
C LYS A 441 2.68 1.05 -15.25
N SER A 442 1.84 0.10 -15.68
CA SER A 442 0.57 0.41 -16.36
C SER A 442 -0.46 1.08 -15.45
N PHE A 443 -0.32 0.93 -14.13
CA PHE A 443 -1.21 1.53 -13.14
C PHE A 443 -0.76 2.93 -12.70
N LEU A 444 0.47 3.33 -13.05
CA LEU A 444 1.05 4.61 -12.64
C LEU A 444 0.76 5.72 -13.66
N PRO A 445 0.72 7.00 -13.23
CA PRO A 445 0.63 8.13 -14.13
C PRO A 445 1.65 8.07 -15.26
N LYS A 446 1.21 8.41 -16.48
CA LYS A 446 2.09 8.43 -17.65
C LYS A 446 3.12 9.55 -17.56
N THR A 447 2.73 10.69 -17.01
CA THR A 447 3.55 11.90 -16.90
C THR A 447 3.43 12.47 -15.51
N TYR A 448 4.56 12.79 -14.90
CA TYR A 448 4.64 13.46 -13.61
C TYR A 448 5.07 14.89 -13.84
N TYR A 449 4.29 15.83 -13.32
CA TYR A 449 4.54 17.26 -13.40
C TYR A 449 4.93 17.77 -12.02
N THR A 450 6.15 18.26 -11.88
CA THR A 450 6.62 18.88 -10.64
C THR A 450 6.57 20.40 -10.79
N ARG A 451 5.50 21.04 -10.30
CA ARG A 451 5.42 22.51 -10.20
C ARG A 451 6.13 22.95 -8.92
N GLY A 452 7.41 23.33 -9.01
CA GLY A 452 8.18 23.76 -7.85
C GLY A 452 9.54 24.35 -8.20
N SER A 453 9.98 25.32 -7.41
CA SER A 453 11.13 26.22 -7.58
C SER A 453 12.54 25.61 -7.54
N ASP A 454 12.67 24.28 -7.62
CA ASP A 454 13.97 23.59 -7.57
C ASP A 454 14.38 23.17 -9.00
N PRO A 455 15.53 23.61 -9.53
CA PRO A 455 16.02 23.20 -10.86
C PRO A 455 16.30 21.69 -10.99
N ARG A 456 16.09 20.90 -9.93
CA ARG A 456 16.17 19.42 -9.91
C ARG A 456 14.86 18.73 -10.30
N ASP A 457 13.76 19.47 -10.38
CA ASP A 457 12.42 18.95 -10.60
C ASP A 457 12.02 19.15 -12.07
N SER A 458 12.24 18.11 -12.89
CA SER A 458 11.91 18.10 -14.33
C SER A 458 10.77 17.13 -14.63
N ASP A 459 9.91 17.48 -15.59
CA ASP A 459 8.84 16.59 -16.05
C ASP A 459 9.44 15.23 -16.46
N TYR A 460 8.84 14.14 -15.97
CA TYR A 460 9.36 12.80 -16.20
C TYR A 460 8.28 11.76 -16.52
N VAL A 461 8.72 10.71 -17.22
CA VAL A 461 7.93 9.54 -17.61
C VAL A 461 8.68 8.29 -17.15
N LEU A 462 7.99 7.31 -16.58
CA LEU A 462 8.61 6.03 -16.22
C LEU A 462 8.90 5.22 -17.49
N ALA A 463 10.13 4.74 -17.66
CA ALA A 463 10.64 4.15 -18.90
C ALA A 463 10.86 2.63 -18.80
N SER A 464 11.13 2.12 -17.60
CA SER A 464 11.42 0.70 -17.34
C SER A 464 10.31 0.01 -16.54
N ARG A 465 10.51 -1.29 -16.30
CA ARG A 465 9.87 -2.03 -15.21
C ARG A 465 10.30 -1.49 -13.85
N ILE A 466 9.56 -1.89 -12.81
CA ILE A 466 9.83 -1.51 -11.42
C ILE A 466 10.41 -2.72 -10.69
N ILE A 467 11.53 -2.50 -10.03
CA ILE A 467 12.21 -3.50 -9.20
C ILE A 467 12.26 -2.99 -7.77
N GLN A 468 12.08 -3.88 -6.80
CA GLN A 468 12.21 -3.60 -5.39
C GLN A 468 13.24 -4.52 -4.77
N THR A 469 14.05 -3.99 -3.88
CA THR A 469 14.96 -4.78 -3.04
C THR A 469 14.81 -4.38 -1.59
N TRP A 470 14.88 -5.37 -0.71
CA TRP A 470 14.75 -5.17 0.73
C TRP A 470 15.63 -6.15 1.48
N LEU A 471 16.17 -5.69 2.61
CA LEU A 471 16.85 -6.51 3.59
C LEU A 471 16.01 -6.59 4.86
N PHE A 472 15.75 -7.80 5.35
CA PHE A 472 14.94 -8.01 6.54
C PHE A 472 15.71 -8.82 7.57
N GLN A 473 15.48 -8.51 8.84
CA GLN A 473 15.97 -9.32 9.95
C GLN A 473 14.83 -10.21 10.44
N SER A 474 15.09 -11.50 10.54
CA SER A 474 14.18 -12.45 11.19
C SER A 474 14.82 -12.96 12.48
N ASN A 475 14.10 -12.75 13.60
CA ASN A 475 14.46 -13.30 14.90
C ASN A 475 13.44 -14.38 15.29
N ARG A 476 13.94 -15.53 15.76
CA ARG A 476 13.18 -16.74 16.10
C ARG A 476 12.14 -16.54 17.22
N SER A 477 12.21 -15.42 17.95
CA SER A 477 11.38 -15.13 19.13
C SER A 477 10.45 -13.91 19.01
N ASN A 478 10.49 -13.15 17.91
CA ASN A 478 9.68 -11.94 17.79
C ASN A 478 9.27 -11.67 16.34
N ASP A 479 7.98 -11.88 16.05
CA ASP A 479 7.30 -11.60 14.77
C ASP A 479 7.23 -10.09 14.40
N ASN A 480 7.73 -9.20 15.27
CA ASN A 480 7.42 -7.77 15.24
C ASN A 480 8.47 -6.88 14.55
N PHE A 481 9.61 -7.41 14.08
CA PHE A 481 10.62 -6.61 13.36
C PHE A 481 10.62 -6.92 11.87
N ARG A 482 9.60 -6.42 11.15
CA ARG A 482 9.52 -6.50 9.67
C ARG A 482 10.00 -5.23 8.96
N GLU A 483 10.60 -4.28 9.69
CA GLU A 483 11.15 -3.07 9.08
C GLU A 483 12.41 -3.40 8.26
N PRO A 484 12.53 -2.86 7.04
CA PRO A 484 13.74 -3.03 6.23
C PRO A 484 14.98 -2.49 6.94
N LEU A 485 16.11 -3.19 6.77
CA LEU A 485 17.39 -2.73 7.30
C LEU A 485 17.96 -1.62 6.41
N ASP A 486 18.21 -0.48 7.04
CA ASP A 486 18.91 0.64 6.42
C ASP A 486 20.41 0.53 6.57
N LEU A 487 21.10 0.50 5.43
CA LEU A 487 22.54 0.45 5.35
C LEU A 487 23.06 1.65 4.55
N PRO A 488 24.21 2.20 4.95
CA PRO A 488 24.88 3.24 4.17
C PRO A 488 25.37 2.66 2.83
N PHE A 489 25.48 3.52 1.82
CA PHE A 489 25.88 3.12 0.45
C PHE A 489 27.26 2.45 0.41
N GLU A 490 28.15 2.80 1.34
CA GLU A 490 29.47 2.21 1.50
C GLU A 490 29.43 0.78 2.07
N ALA A 491 28.39 0.42 2.83
CA ALA A 491 28.23 -0.93 3.37
C ALA A 491 27.67 -1.90 2.32
N GLY A 492 27.07 -1.39 1.25
CA GLY A 492 26.66 -2.15 0.09
C GLY A 492 25.68 -1.38 -0.79
N HIS A 493 25.50 -1.88 -2.01
CA HIS A 493 24.69 -1.24 -3.04
C HIS A 493 24.04 -2.28 -3.96
N VAL A 494 23.02 -1.84 -4.71
CA VAL A 494 22.50 -2.60 -5.85
C VAL A 494 23.00 -1.98 -7.14
N GLU A 495 23.40 -2.82 -8.08
CA GLU A 495 23.62 -2.47 -9.47
C GLU A 495 22.56 -3.15 -10.33
N ILE A 496 21.73 -2.36 -10.99
CA ILE A 496 20.61 -2.84 -11.81
C ILE A 496 20.81 -2.41 -13.25
N ILE A 497 20.72 -3.34 -14.18
CA ILE A 497 20.74 -3.07 -15.62
C ILE A 497 19.31 -3.19 -16.12
N PHE A 498 18.70 -2.05 -16.41
CA PHE A 498 17.35 -1.95 -16.92
C PHE A 498 17.33 -1.93 -18.44
N GLN A 499 16.48 -2.78 -19.02
CA GLN A 499 15.97 -2.58 -20.37
C GLN A 499 14.75 -1.66 -20.29
N HIS A 500 14.83 -0.53 -21.00
CA HIS A 500 13.79 0.50 -20.93
C HIS A 500 13.40 0.98 -22.33
N GLU A 501 12.25 1.66 -22.40
CA GLU A 501 11.81 2.34 -23.61
C GLU A 501 12.89 3.29 -24.13
N SER A 502 13.16 3.26 -25.43
CA SER A 502 14.22 4.06 -26.03
C SER A 502 13.95 5.56 -25.83
N VAL A 503 15.01 6.31 -25.52
CA VAL A 503 14.93 7.77 -25.41
C VAL A 503 14.40 8.37 -26.72
N PRO A 504 13.37 9.23 -26.70
CA PRO A 504 12.87 9.90 -27.89
C PRO A 504 13.98 10.65 -28.63
N LYS A 505 14.09 10.45 -29.95
CA LYS A 505 15.09 11.14 -30.80
C LYS A 505 14.85 12.65 -30.91
N LYS A 506 13.65 13.12 -30.54
CA LYS A 506 13.20 14.51 -30.65
C LYS A 506 12.93 15.06 -29.25
N GLY A 507 13.54 16.20 -28.94
CA GLY A 507 13.53 16.79 -27.61
C GLY A 507 14.68 16.28 -26.74
N ASP A 508 15.19 17.13 -25.85
CA ASP A 508 16.36 16.82 -25.02
C ASP A 508 16.01 15.87 -23.87
N TRP A 509 15.52 14.66 -24.17
CA TRP A 509 15.21 13.66 -23.15
C TRP A 509 16.47 12.88 -22.76
N VAL A 510 16.60 12.54 -21.47
CA VAL A 510 17.69 11.73 -20.93
C VAL A 510 17.12 10.69 -19.97
N ALA A 511 17.66 9.48 -19.99
CA ALA A 511 17.31 8.46 -19.01
C ALA A 511 17.95 8.79 -17.64
N VAL A 512 17.26 8.61 -16.54
CA VAL A 512 17.77 8.88 -15.19
C VAL A 512 17.25 7.80 -14.24
N CYS A 513 18.13 7.27 -13.41
CA CYS A 513 17.74 6.31 -12.38
C CYS A 513 16.95 7.01 -11.27
N GLY A 514 15.78 6.48 -10.92
CA GLY A 514 14.94 6.93 -9.82
C GLY A 514 14.93 5.91 -8.68
N HIS A 515 14.99 6.40 -7.44
CA HIS A 515 14.88 5.63 -6.21
C HIS A 515 13.75 6.16 -5.33
N ASP A 516 13.03 5.25 -4.69
CA ASP A 516 12.05 5.55 -3.65
C ASP A 516 12.25 4.58 -2.48
N TYR A 517 12.56 5.14 -1.32
CA TYR A 517 12.84 4.40 -0.09
C TYR A 517 11.60 3.71 0.51
N LYS A 518 10.37 4.21 0.29
CA LYS A 518 9.15 3.67 0.92
C LYS A 518 8.19 3.02 -0.07
N ALA A 519 8.56 2.93 -1.35
CA ALA A 519 7.58 2.67 -2.41
C ALA A 519 6.34 3.57 -2.22
N SER A 520 6.55 4.80 -1.75
CA SER A 520 5.45 5.70 -1.42
C SER A 520 4.82 6.26 -2.68
N PHE A 521 5.57 6.33 -3.79
CA PHE A 521 5.19 6.99 -5.05
C PHE A 521 4.63 8.40 -4.82
N ASP A 522 4.96 9.01 -3.67
CA ASP A 522 4.53 10.35 -3.27
C ASP A 522 5.33 11.36 -4.10
N SER A 523 4.87 11.61 -5.33
CA SER A 523 5.23 12.70 -6.24
C SER A 523 6.70 12.92 -6.65
N THR A 524 7.73 12.36 -6.00
CA THR A 524 9.14 12.63 -6.37
C THR A 524 10.05 11.42 -6.19
N TRP A 525 10.33 10.73 -7.29
CA TRP A 525 11.46 9.79 -7.34
C TRP A 525 12.77 10.54 -7.14
N ARG A 526 13.65 10.00 -6.30
CA ARG A 526 14.94 10.60 -5.98
C ARG A 526 15.99 10.08 -6.93
N SER A 527 16.48 10.94 -7.82
CA SER A 527 17.57 10.60 -8.74
C SER A 527 18.96 10.88 -8.17
N ASP A 528 19.06 11.70 -7.13
CA ASP A 528 20.32 12.12 -6.51
C ASP A 528 20.98 11.01 -5.66
N LEU A 529 20.20 10.00 -5.28
CA LEU A 529 20.69 8.85 -4.51
C LEU A 529 21.25 7.73 -5.40
N CYS A 530 21.08 7.83 -6.71
CA CYS A 530 21.50 6.82 -7.67
C CYS A 530 22.52 7.38 -8.68
N ILE A 531 23.51 6.56 -9.03
CA ILE A 531 24.42 6.85 -10.13
C ILE A 531 23.83 6.26 -11.41
N THR A 532 23.61 7.10 -12.42
CA THR A 532 23.10 6.70 -13.73
C THR A 532 24.25 6.51 -14.72
N LYS A 533 24.33 5.33 -15.35
CA LYS A 533 25.30 5.04 -16.42
C LYS A 533 24.56 4.55 -17.68
N HIS A 534 24.69 5.29 -18.78
CA HIS A 534 24.12 4.90 -20.07
C HIS A 534 25.02 3.85 -20.73
N LEU A 535 24.49 2.65 -20.94
CA LEU A 535 25.18 1.60 -21.70
C LEU A 535 24.77 1.66 -23.17
N MET A 536 23.47 1.84 -23.44
CA MET A 536 22.88 2.00 -24.76
C MET A 536 21.66 2.94 -24.69
N ALA A 537 21.03 3.25 -25.83
CA ALA A 537 19.86 4.13 -25.89
C ALA A 537 18.61 3.57 -25.15
N ASN A 538 18.54 2.25 -24.98
CA ASN A 538 17.48 1.50 -24.32
C ASN A 538 17.99 0.66 -23.14
N ILE A 539 19.24 0.85 -22.73
CA ILE A 539 19.86 0.11 -21.62
C ILE A 539 20.59 1.08 -20.70
N THR A 540 20.13 1.17 -19.47
CA THR A 540 20.70 2.03 -18.43
C THR A 540 21.08 1.19 -17.22
N ARG A 541 22.28 1.44 -16.70
CA ARG A 541 22.79 0.84 -15.46
C ARG A 541 22.62 1.83 -14.32
N CYS A 542 21.96 1.39 -13.26
CA CYS A 542 21.66 2.16 -12.06
C CYS A 542 22.42 1.57 -10.87
N ILE A 543 23.20 2.40 -10.17
CA ILE A 543 23.88 2.02 -8.94
C ILE A 543 23.22 2.80 -7.79
N CYS A 544 22.54 2.11 -6.89
CA CYS A 544 21.65 2.70 -5.90
C CYS A 544 21.80 2.05 -4.51
N PRO A 545 21.23 2.65 -3.44
CA PRO A 545 21.22 2.03 -2.10
C PRO A 545 20.60 0.63 -2.10
N LEU A 546 20.95 -0.21 -1.11
CA LEU A 546 20.52 -1.62 -1.03
C LEU A 546 19.01 -1.86 -0.95
N SER A 547 18.29 -0.98 -0.24
CA SER A 547 16.85 -1.11 0.02
C SER A 547 16.07 0.00 -0.67
N GLY A 548 14.97 -0.37 -1.33
CA GLY A 548 14.05 0.57 -1.95
C GLY A 548 13.42 0.05 -3.23
N THR A 549 12.77 0.97 -3.95
CA THR A 549 12.14 0.76 -5.25
C THR A 549 12.91 1.53 -6.31
N TYR A 550 13.15 0.91 -7.46
CA TYR A 550 13.97 1.46 -8.54
C TYR A 550 13.24 1.44 -9.86
N VAL A 551 13.48 2.48 -10.65
CA VAL A 551 12.94 2.64 -12.00
C VAL A 551 13.89 3.51 -12.83
N VAL A 552 13.87 3.36 -14.15
CA VAL A 552 14.44 4.35 -15.08
C VAL A 552 13.35 5.31 -15.48
N MET A 553 13.63 6.60 -15.38
CA MET A 553 12.76 7.68 -15.81
C MET A 553 13.37 8.34 -17.05
N LEU A 554 12.53 8.80 -17.98
CA LEU A 554 12.94 9.75 -19.00
C LEU A 554 12.61 11.15 -18.49
N THR A 555 13.62 12.00 -18.38
CA THR A 555 13.47 13.39 -17.95
C THR A 555 13.88 14.33 -19.07
N LYS A 556 13.25 15.50 -19.15
CA LYS A 556 13.65 16.52 -20.11
C LYS A 556 14.80 17.35 -19.55
N ARG A 557 15.95 17.31 -20.20
CA ARG A 557 17.15 18.06 -19.85
C ARG A 557 16.84 19.56 -19.90
N GLN A 558 17.00 20.25 -18.78
CA GLN A 558 17.00 21.71 -18.80
C GLN A 558 18.37 22.18 -19.33
N PRO A 559 18.41 22.98 -20.42
CA PRO A 559 19.66 23.38 -21.07
C PRO A 559 20.57 24.28 -20.20
N ASN A 560 20.08 24.79 -19.06
CA ASN A 560 20.83 25.65 -18.14
C ASN A 560 21.04 25.05 -16.74
N ALA A 561 21.03 23.73 -16.58
CA ALA A 561 21.67 23.15 -15.42
C ALA A 561 23.19 23.26 -15.62
N THR A 562 23.78 24.40 -15.25
CA THR A 562 25.18 24.42 -14.82
C THR A 562 25.36 23.25 -13.83
N PRO A 563 26.51 22.56 -13.79
CA PRO A 563 26.77 21.59 -12.74
C PRO A 563 26.72 22.34 -11.41
N HIS A 564 25.53 22.43 -10.82
CA HIS A 564 25.34 23.05 -9.54
C HIS A 564 26.10 22.17 -8.59
N HIS A 565 27.19 22.74 -8.07
CA HIS A 565 27.96 22.17 -7.00
C HIS A 565 27.03 21.47 -6.02
N ALA A 566 27.38 20.22 -5.72
CA ALA A 566 26.90 19.44 -4.59
C ALA A 566 26.45 20.38 -3.46
N PRO A 567 25.28 20.12 -2.83
CA PRO A 567 24.62 21.05 -1.92
C PRO A 567 25.69 21.72 -1.08
N ARG A 568 25.83 23.06 -1.22
CA ARG A 568 26.80 23.82 -0.44
C ARG A 568 26.61 23.37 0.99
N ARG A 569 27.64 22.68 1.47
CA ARG A 569 27.82 22.12 2.81
C ARG A 569 27.27 23.11 3.84
N PRO A 570 26.94 22.69 5.09
CA PRO A 570 26.38 23.56 6.13
C PRO A 570 27.34 24.66 6.64
N ILE A 571 28.18 25.24 5.78
CA ILE A 571 29.09 26.36 6.00
C ILE A 571 28.34 27.56 6.55
N PHE A 572 27.13 27.85 6.06
CA PHE A 572 26.31 28.94 6.61
C PHE A 572 25.93 28.66 8.07
N VAL A 573 25.54 27.42 8.39
CA VAL A 573 25.18 27.01 9.75
C VAL A 573 26.42 27.03 10.66
N ILE A 574 27.55 26.48 10.20
CA ILE A 574 28.82 26.48 10.93
C ILE A 574 29.31 27.91 11.21
N ALA A 575 29.28 28.79 10.21
CA ALA A 575 29.65 30.19 10.35
C ALA A 575 28.72 30.93 11.33
N SER A 576 27.41 30.65 11.28
CA SER A 576 26.44 31.24 12.22
C SER A 576 26.69 30.77 13.66
N CYS A 577 26.92 29.47 13.90
CA CYS A 577 27.26 28.93 15.21
C CYS A 577 28.58 29.50 15.74
N ALA A 578 29.61 29.63 14.90
CA ALA A 578 30.89 30.23 15.28
C ALA A 578 30.75 31.71 15.66
N CYS A 579 29.98 32.48 14.90
CA CYS A 579 29.71 33.89 15.19
C CYS A 579 28.94 34.05 16.52
N CYS A 580 27.91 33.23 16.76
CA CYS A 580 27.17 33.23 18.02
C CYS A 580 28.07 32.88 19.22
N LEU A 581 28.98 31.91 19.06
CA LEU A 581 29.92 31.52 20.13
C LEU A 581 30.89 32.67 20.46
N LEU A 582 31.40 33.39 19.45
CA LEU A 582 32.24 34.58 19.63
C LEU A 582 31.47 35.73 20.32
N GLN A 583 30.21 35.98 19.91
CA GLN A 583 29.36 37.00 20.51
C GLN A 583 29.05 36.69 21.99
N CYS A 584 28.69 35.45 22.30
CA CYS A 584 28.44 35.02 23.68
C CYS A 584 29.72 35.04 24.53
N GLY A 585 30.87 34.65 23.98
CA GLY A 585 32.17 34.68 24.66
C GLY A 585 32.62 36.12 24.99
N SER A 586 32.48 37.05 24.05
CA SER A 586 32.80 38.47 24.28
C SER A 586 31.85 39.13 25.29
N ALA A 587 30.56 38.81 25.25
CA ALA A 587 29.60 39.27 26.27
C ALA A 587 29.98 38.75 27.67
N LEU A 588 30.43 37.50 27.77
CA LEU A 588 30.88 36.90 29.03
C LEU A 588 32.14 37.59 29.58
N LEU A 589 33.11 37.90 28.71
CA LEU A 589 34.33 38.64 29.09
C LEU A 589 34.02 40.05 29.63
N ILE A 590 32.98 40.71 29.13
CA ILE A 590 32.55 42.03 29.60
C ILE A 590 31.78 41.91 30.93
N LEU A 591 30.97 40.87 31.09
CA LEU A 591 30.09 40.70 32.25
C LEU A 591 30.83 40.15 33.50
N VAL A 592 31.92 39.39 33.33
CA VAL A 592 32.73 38.85 34.45
C VAL A 592 33.30 39.97 35.36
N PRO A 593 34.01 40.99 34.85
CA PRO A 593 34.53 42.09 35.68
C PRO A 593 33.42 42.89 36.36
N ILE A 594 32.31 43.11 35.65
CA ILE A 594 31.15 43.85 36.16
C ILE A 594 30.49 43.10 37.32
N TRP A 595 30.40 41.77 37.24
CA TRP A 595 29.85 40.95 38.32
C TRP A 595 30.78 40.88 39.53
N CYS A 596 32.10 40.76 39.32
CA CYS A 596 33.09 40.80 40.39
C CYS A 596 33.03 42.11 41.19
N ASN A 597 32.76 43.23 40.52
CA ASN A 597 32.67 44.55 41.15
C ASN A 597 31.28 44.88 41.70
N ARG A 598 30.20 44.40 41.06
CA ARG A 598 28.82 44.63 41.49
C ARG A 598 28.07 43.30 41.46
N LYS A 599 28.00 42.66 42.64
CA LYS A 599 27.32 41.38 42.89
C LYS A 599 25.79 41.49 42.73
N CYS A 600 25.33 41.81 41.52
CA CYS A 600 23.92 41.95 41.17
C CYS A 600 23.38 40.64 40.59
N ALA A 601 22.21 40.20 41.07
CA ALA A 601 21.55 38.97 40.62
C ALA A 601 21.21 38.99 39.12
N VAL A 602 20.89 40.17 38.57
CA VAL A 602 20.58 40.33 37.14
C VAL A 602 21.80 40.06 36.27
N THR A 603 23.00 40.47 36.70
CA THR A 603 24.26 40.20 35.99
C THR A 603 24.62 38.71 36.03
N PHE A 604 24.35 38.05 37.15
CA PHE A 604 24.54 36.60 37.30
C PHE A 604 23.64 35.79 36.34
N LEU A 605 22.38 36.21 36.19
CA LEU A 605 21.44 35.54 35.28
C LEU A 605 21.83 35.71 33.80
N LYS A 606 22.34 36.89 33.42
CA LYS A 606 22.90 37.13 32.07
C LYS A 606 24.14 36.27 31.80
N MET A 607 25.01 36.10 32.80
CA MET A 607 26.17 35.21 32.73
C MET A 607 25.77 33.75 32.52
N GLN A 608 24.75 33.26 33.24
CA GLN A 608 24.24 31.89 33.11
C GLN A 608 23.70 31.61 31.69
N PHE A 609 22.97 32.57 31.11
CA PHE A 609 22.45 32.46 29.74
C PHE A 609 23.58 32.41 28.70
N CYS A 610 24.64 33.21 28.88
CA CYS A 610 25.81 33.20 28.00
C CYS A 610 26.57 31.87 28.04
N VAL A 611 26.72 31.26 29.23
CA VAL A 611 27.35 29.94 29.38
C VAL A 611 26.51 28.84 28.72
N SER A 612 25.19 28.84 28.95
CA SER A 612 24.30 27.83 28.39
C SER A 612 24.28 27.87 26.85
N THR A 613 24.13 29.06 26.26
CA THR A 613 24.12 29.24 24.81
C THR A 613 25.47 28.88 24.17
N SER A 614 26.59 29.23 24.79
CA SER A 614 27.93 28.84 24.31
C SER A 614 28.12 27.32 24.31
N SER A 615 27.69 26.62 25.36
CA SER A 615 27.78 25.16 25.45
C SER A 615 26.98 24.46 24.36
N VAL A 616 25.76 24.94 24.06
CA VAL A 616 24.92 24.37 22.99
C VAL A 616 25.55 24.59 21.61
N MET A 617 26.09 25.78 21.35
CA MET A 617 26.76 26.08 20.07
C MET A 617 28.04 25.27 19.87
N LEU A 618 28.78 25.00 20.96
CA LEU A 618 29.96 24.13 20.93
C LEU A 618 29.60 22.69 20.56
N ILE A 619 28.50 22.15 21.11
CA ILE A 619 28.00 20.80 20.80
C ILE A 619 27.64 20.70 19.31
N TYR A 620 26.95 21.71 18.77
CA TYR A 620 26.63 21.74 17.34
C TYR A 620 27.88 21.78 16.47
N LEU A 621 28.85 22.65 16.79
CA LEU A 621 30.11 22.72 16.05
C LEU A 621 30.88 21.39 16.09
N LEU A 622 30.99 20.74 17.26
CA LEU A 622 31.63 19.42 17.38
C LEU A 622 30.89 18.34 16.60
N GLY A 623 29.55 18.37 16.60
CA GLY A 623 28.72 17.47 15.81
C GLY A 623 28.95 17.63 14.30
N PHE A 624 29.05 18.86 13.81
CA PHE A 624 29.34 19.14 12.40
C PHE A 624 30.78 18.83 12.03
N MET A 625 31.75 19.04 12.92
CA MET A 625 33.15 18.67 12.68
C MET A 625 33.34 17.16 12.52
N LYS A 626 32.55 16.33 13.21
CA LYS A 626 32.54 14.87 13.02
C LYS A 626 31.93 14.42 11.68
N MET A 627 31.18 15.28 10.99
CA MET A 627 30.61 14.99 9.66
C MET A 627 31.52 15.45 8.51
N LEU A 628 32.67 16.08 8.78
CA LEU A 628 33.62 16.46 7.74
C LEU A 628 34.52 15.25 7.37
N PRO A 629 34.81 15.03 6.08
CA PRO A 629 35.71 13.97 5.64
C PRO A 629 37.13 14.20 6.17
N ALA A 630 37.82 13.11 6.49
CA ALA A 630 39.16 13.07 7.12
C ALA A 630 40.26 13.84 6.36
N SER A 631 40.03 14.27 5.12
CA SER A 631 40.99 15.05 4.32
C SER A 631 41.20 16.50 4.80
N TRP A 632 40.45 16.96 5.81
CA TRP A 632 40.60 18.28 6.44
C TRP A 632 41.27 18.24 7.82
N HIS A 633 41.64 17.05 8.32
CA HIS A 633 42.59 16.94 9.41
C HIS A 633 43.99 17.08 8.81
N GLY A 634 44.38 18.34 8.56
CA GLY A 634 45.73 18.66 8.14
C GLY A 634 46.74 18.07 9.13
N HIS A 635 47.78 17.45 8.57
CA HIS A 635 48.99 17.03 9.26
C HIS A 635 49.38 18.06 10.33
N HIS A 636 49.25 17.66 11.60
CA HIS A 636 50.15 18.01 12.68
C HIS A 636 50.04 16.99 13.81
#